data_AF-A0A1F6SWL6-F1
#
_entry.id   AF-A0A1F6SWL6-F1
#
_cell.length_a   1.000
_cell.length_b   1.000
_cell.length_c   1.000
_cell.angle_alpha   90.00
_cell.angle_beta   90.00
_cell.angle_gamma   90.00
#
_symmetry.space_group_name_H-M   'P 1'
#
loop_
_entity.id
_entity.type
_entity.pdbx_description
1 polymer ?
#
loop_
_entity_poly.entity_id
_entity_poly.type
_entity_poly.pdbx_seq_one_letter_code
_entity_poly.pdbx_strand_id
1 'polypeptide(L)'
;MADKQSQYLEAPVIQESEPKVQRPRLYKVMLLNDDFTPMEFVVVLIERIFHKNREEATQIMLHVHQKGVGVCGIFTREVAETKVRQVLGFAKERQHPLQCAMEPE
;
A
#
# COMPACT_ATOMS: atom_id res chain seq x y z
N MET A 1 10.25 -66.58 -37.90
CA MET A 1 10.93 -65.27 -37.84
C MET A 1 9.91 -64.19 -38.13
N ALA A 2 9.61 -63.34 -37.14
CA ALA A 2 9.17 -61.95 -37.26
C ALA A 2 8.57 -61.54 -35.91
N ASP A 3 9.45 -61.31 -34.93
CA ASP A 3 9.10 -60.61 -33.69
C ASP A 3 8.57 -59.22 -34.05
N LYS A 4 7.27 -58.99 -33.79
CA LYS A 4 6.68 -57.66 -33.84
C LYS A 4 6.99 -56.96 -32.52
N GLN A 5 8.10 -56.23 -32.48
CA GLN A 5 8.42 -55.36 -31.36
C GLN A 5 7.50 -54.13 -31.37
N SER A 6 6.69 -54.04 -30.31
CA SER A 6 5.81 -52.92 -30.02
C SER A 6 6.66 -51.68 -29.74
N GLN A 7 6.57 -50.67 -30.62
CA GLN A 7 7.18 -49.37 -30.38
C GLN A 7 6.13 -48.48 -29.71
N TYR A 8 6.09 -48.53 -28.38
CA TYR A 8 5.34 -47.56 -27.58
C TYR A 8 6.05 -46.21 -27.71
N LEU A 9 5.38 -45.23 -28.34
CA LEU A 9 5.84 -43.85 -28.38
C LEU A 9 5.67 -43.26 -26.97
N GLU A 10 6.76 -43.03 -26.26
CA GLU A 10 6.76 -42.29 -24.99
C GLU A 10 6.33 -40.85 -25.28
N ALA A 11 5.15 -40.47 -24.79
CA ALA A 11 4.69 -39.09 -24.87
C ALA A 11 5.57 -38.20 -23.97
N PRO A 12 5.99 -37.01 -24.43
CA PRO A 12 6.82 -36.12 -23.63
C PRO A 12 6.02 -35.63 -22.42
N VAL A 13 6.54 -35.88 -21.22
CA VAL A 13 5.98 -35.37 -19.97
C VAL A 13 6.26 -33.87 -19.91
N ILE A 14 5.20 -33.06 -20.01
CA ILE A 14 5.28 -31.61 -19.81
C ILE A 14 5.39 -31.38 -18.30
N GLN A 15 6.54 -30.90 -17.86
CA GLN A 15 6.75 -30.55 -16.46
C GLN A 15 6.14 -29.17 -16.21
N GLU A 16 4.93 -29.14 -15.64
CA GLU A 16 4.28 -27.91 -15.21
C GLU A 16 5.15 -27.19 -14.17
N SER A 17 5.66 -26.00 -14.51
CA SER A 17 6.42 -25.19 -13.55
C SER A 17 5.48 -24.64 -12.50
N GLU A 18 5.78 -24.87 -11.22
CA GLU A 18 5.02 -24.27 -10.12
C GLU A 18 4.96 -22.74 -10.28
N PRO A 19 3.77 -22.11 -10.18
CA PRO A 19 3.64 -20.67 -10.29
C PRO A 19 4.41 -20.00 -9.14
N LYS A 20 5.50 -19.30 -9.47
CA LYS A 20 6.26 -18.50 -8.49
C LYS A 20 5.39 -17.32 -8.03
N VAL A 21 4.83 -17.44 -6.84
CA VAL A 21 4.13 -16.34 -6.16
C VAL A 21 5.16 -15.26 -5.82
N GLN A 22 5.16 -14.16 -6.58
CA GLN A 22 5.99 -13.00 -6.27
C GLN A 22 5.42 -12.29 -5.03
N ARG A 23 6.28 -11.95 -4.06
CA ARG A 23 5.87 -11.16 -2.90
C ARG A 23 5.36 -9.80 -3.38
N PRO A 24 4.20 -9.32 -2.90
CA PRO A 24 3.65 -8.05 -3.32
C PRO A 24 4.60 -6.91 -2.92
N ARG A 25 4.78 -5.94 -3.83
CA ARG A 25 5.57 -4.73 -3.55
C ARG A 25 4.86 -3.90 -2.48
N LEU A 26 5.62 -3.51 -1.46
CA LEU A 26 5.16 -2.66 -0.37
C LEU A 26 5.39 -1.19 -0.71
N TYR A 27 4.52 -0.34 -0.18
CA TYR A 27 4.51 1.10 -0.39
C TYR A 27 4.26 1.83 0.93
N LYS A 28 5.04 2.87 1.20
CA LYS A 28 4.76 3.82 2.27
C LYS A 28 3.63 4.74 1.84
N VAL A 29 2.71 5.04 2.74
CA VAL A 29 1.72 6.12 2.57
C VAL A 29 2.08 7.24 3.53
N MET A 30 2.20 8.46 2.99
CA MET A 30 2.77 9.61 3.70
C MET A 30 1.87 10.84 3.56
N LEU A 31 1.76 11.60 4.65
CA LEU A 31 1.17 12.94 4.63
C LEU A 31 2.26 13.98 4.48
N LEU A 32 1.95 15.07 3.77
CA LEU A 32 2.84 16.21 3.57
C LEU A 32 2.31 17.39 4.38
N ASN A 33 3.22 18.16 4.96
CA ASN A 33 2.88 19.35 5.74
C ASN A 33 2.35 20.48 4.85
N ASP A 34 1.45 21.28 5.42
CA ASP A 34 0.94 22.51 4.87
C ASP A 34 0.53 23.47 6.00
N ASP A 35 0.36 24.76 5.69
CA ASP A 35 0.12 25.80 6.71
C ASP A 35 -1.38 26.02 7.03
N PHE A 36 -2.30 25.29 6.41
CA PHE A 36 -3.75 25.58 6.46
C PHE A 36 -4.59 24.44 7.02
N THR A 37 -4.10 23.21 7.01
CA THR A 37 -4.80 22.05 7.54
C THR A 37 -4.66 22.01 9.07
N PRO A 38 -5.77 22.04 9.86
CA PRO A 38 -5.70 22.00 11.32
C PRO A 38 -5.04 20.73 11.86
N MET A 39 -4.21 20.84 12.90
CA MET A 39 -3.55 19.69 13.54
C MET A 39 -4.56 18.63 13.98
N GLU A 40 -5.66 19.04 14.62
CA GLU A 40 -6.71 18.14 15.08
C GLU A 40 -7.36 17.36 13.93
N PHE A 41 -7.53 18.01 12.77
CA PHE A 41 -8.06 17.36 11.59
C PHE A 41 -7.13 16.24 11.12
N VAL A 42 -5.82 16.49 11.10
CA VAL A 42 -4.82 15.48 10.73
C VAL A 42 -4.85 14.29 11.70
N VAL A 43 -4.98 14.53 13.01
CA VAL A 43 -5.07 13.43 13.99
C VAL A 43 -6.32 12.58 13.74
N VAL A 44 -7.50 13.18 13.63
CA VAL A 44 -8.76 12.46 13.35
C VAL A 44 -8.70 11.69 12.03
N LEU A 45 -8.07 12.27 11.01
CA LEU A 45 -7.85 11.61 9.73
C LEU A 45 -6.97 10.37 9.88
N ILE A 46 -5.87 10.47 10.63
CA ILE A 46 -4.96 9.35 10.87
C ILE A 46 -5.67 8.23 11.65
N GLU A 47 -6.45 8.58 12.68
CA GLU A 47 -7.26 7.62 13.44
C GLU A 47 -8.28 6.89 12.55
N ARG A 48 -9.03 7.64 11.74
CA ARG A 48 -10.12 7.09 10.93
C ARG A 48 -9.63 6.24 9.76
N ILE A 49 -8.59 6.69 9.06
CA ILE A 49 -8.14 6.06 7.81
C ILE A 49 -7.06 5.03 8.08
N PHE A 50 -6.13 5.28 9.00
CA PHE A 50 -5.00 4.38 9.25
C PHE A 50 -5.19 3.50 10.50
N HIS A 51 -6.31 3.67 11.20
CA HIS A 51 -6.66 2.89 12.40
C HIS A 51 -5.59 2.96 13.48
N LYS A 52 -4.89 4.09 13.54
CA LYS A 52 -3.95 4.41 14.61
C LYS A 52 -4.71 4.86 15.84
N ASN A 53 -4.19 4.53 17.00
CA ASN A 53 -4.71 5.13 18.22
C ASN A 53 -4.34 6.63 18.27
N ARG A 54 -4.99 7.35 19.18
CA ARG A 54 -4.83 8.81 19.33
C ARG A 54 -3.38 9.23 19.55
N GLU A 55 -2.64 8.48 20.36
CA GLU A 55 -1.25 8.78 20.71
C GLU A 55 -0.34 8.64 19.48
N GLU A 56 -0.41 7.50 18.79
CA GLU A 56 0.31 7.27 17.52
C GLU A 56 -0.04 8.34 16.48
N ALA A 57 -1.33 8.64 16.31
CA ALA A 57 -1.80 9.64 15.35
C ALA A 57 -1.25 11.04 15.66
N THR A 58 -1.21 11.42 16.94
CA THR A 58 -0.63 12.69 17.40
C THR A 58 0.87 12.74 17.12
N GLN A 59 1.60 11.65 17.37
CA GLN A 59 3.04 11.59 17.08
C GLN A 59 3.33 11.71 15.58
N ILE A 60 2.56 11.01 14.74
CA ILE A 60 2.70 11.12 13.28
C ILE A 60 2.37 12.54 12.81
N MET A 61 1.28 13.15 13.31
CA MET A 61 0.91 14.52 12.99
C MET A 61 2.03 15.52 13.35
N LEU A 62 2.59 15.41 14.56
CA LEU A 62 3.72 16.25 14.99
C LEU A 62 4.94 16.06 14.09
N HIS A 63 5.21 14.82 13.66
CA HIS A 63 6.29 14.52 12.73
C HIS A 63 6.06 15.23 11.38
N VAL A 64 4.86 15.13 10.81
CA VAL A 64 4.48 15.84 9.56
C VAL A 64 4.73 17.34 9.74
N HIS A 65 4.18 17.93 10.80
CA HIS A 65 4.30 19.37 11.06
C HIS A 65 5.76 19.84 11.18
N GLN A 66 6.59 19.09 11.90
CA GLN A 66 7.97 19.50 12.20
C GLN A 66 8.97 19.14 11.10
N LYS A 67 8.71 18.09 10.31
CA LYS A 67 9.67 17.53 9.34
C LYS A 67 9.20 17.66 7.89
N GLY A 68 8.00 18.17 7.66
CA GLY A 68 7.43 18.36 6.32
C GLY A 68 6.72 17.13 5.75
N VAL A 69 7.00 15.93 6.30
CA VAL A 69 6.43 14.66 5.83
C VAL A 69 6.34 13.67 7.00
N GLY A 70 5.36 12.77 6.97
CA GLY A 70 5.25 11.70 7.97
C GLY A 70 4.59 10.45 7.39
N VAL A 71 5.16 9.28 7.71
CA VAL A 71 4.66 7.97 7.27
C VAL A 71 3.49 7.54 8.16
N CYS A 72 2.33 7.30 7.55
CA CYS A 72 1.14 6.81 8.25
C CYS A 72 1.06 5.28 8.29
N GLY A 73 1.70 4.60 7.33
CA GLY A 73 1.78 3.14 7.31
C GLY A 73 2.39 2.61 6.01
N ILE A 74 2.68 1.30 6.01
CA ILE A 74 3.24 0.55 4.87
C ILE A 74 2.20 -0.49 4.45
N PHE A 75 1.88 -0.52 3.15
CA PHE A 75 0.81 -1.36 2.62
C PHE A 75 1.21 -1.97 1.28
N THR A 76 0.44 -2.96 0.79
CA THR A 76 0.52 -3.35 -0.62
C THR A 76 0.04 -2.19 -1.51
N ARG A 77 0.50 -2.16 -2.77
CA ARG A 77 0.18 -1.08 -3.72
C ARG A 77 -1.31 -0.72 -3.75
N GLU A 78 -2.20 -1.69 -3.90
CA GLU A 78 -3.65 -1.46 -4.04
C GLU A 78 -4.28 -0.87 -2.77
N VAL A 79 -3.80 -1.31 -1.60
CA VAL A 79 -4.23 -0.78 -0.31
C VAL A 79 -3.69 0.64 -0.14
N ALA A 80 -2.43 0.89 -0.49
CA ALA A 80 -1.84 2.23 -0.46
C ALA A 80 -2.60 3.22 -1.35
N GLU A 81 -2.89 2.85 -2.60
CA GLU A 81 -3.69 3.66 -3.54
C GLU A 81 -5.08 3.98 -2.99
N THR A 82 -5.70 3.02 -2.31
CA THR A 82 -7.01 3.21 -1.68
C THR A 82 -6.92 4.16 -0.48
N LYS A 83 -5.92 4.00 0.38
CA LYS A 83 -5.68 4.92 1.51
C LYS A 83 -5.43 6.34 1.03
N VAL A 84 -4.58 6.54 0.01
CA VAL A 84 -4.33 7.87 -0.58
C VAL A 84 -5.63 8.51 -1.07
N ARG A 85 -6.46 7.78 -1.84
CA ARG A 85 -7.76 8.29 -2.30
C ARG A 85 -8.70 8.66 -1.14
N GLN A 86 -8.74 7.85 -0.09
CA GLN A 86 -9.54 8.12 1.11
C GLN A 86 -9.09 9.41 1.81
N VAL A 87 -7.78 9.61 1.97
CA VAL A 87 -7.21 10.82 2.58
C VAL A 87 -7.58 12.06 1.78
N LEU A 88 -7.31 12.05 0.47
CA LEU A 88 -7.58 13.18 -0.40
C LEU A 88 -9.08 13.50 -0.49
N GLY A 89 -9.94 12.48 -0.52
CA GLY A 89 -11.39 12.65 -0.48
C GLY A 89 -11.85 13.31 0.82
N PHE A 90 -11.37 12.81 1.97
CA PHE A 90 -11.75 13.32 3.29
C PHE A 90 -11.29 14.76 3.52
N ALA A 91 -10.08 15.12 3.05
CA ALA A 91 -9.56 16.48 3.08
C ALA A 91 -10.35 17.43 2.16
N LYS A 92 -10.66 16.98 0.93
CA LYS A 92 -11.44 17.75 -0.05
C LYS A 92 -12.84 18.07 0.46
N GLU A 93 -13.55 17.11 1.05
CA GLU A 93 -14.88 17.31 1.64
C GLU A 93 -14.90 18.41 2.71
N ARG A 94 -13.78 18.62 3.40
CA ARG A 94 -13.61 19.61 4.47
C ARG A 94 -12.81 20.84 4.05
N GLN A 95 -12.53 20.97 2.75
CA GLN A 95 -11.83 22.12 2.17
C GLN A 95 -10.43 22.34 2.75
N HIS A 96 -9.72 21.27 3.10
CA HIS A 96 -8.33 21.33 3.52
C HIS A 96 -7.38 20.97 2.36
N PRO A 97 -6.25 21.68 2.19
CA PRO A 97 -5.31 21.43 1.08
C PRO A 97 -4.37 20.24 1.32
N LEU A 98 -4.55 19.49 2.42
CA LEU A 98 -3.71 18.37 2.83
C LEU A 98 -3.38 17.41 1.67
N GLN A 99 -2.08 17.17 1.49
CA GLN A 99 -1.56 16.27 0.47
C GLN A 99 -1.17 14.91 1.06
N CYS A 100 -1.32 13.88 0.25
CA CYS A 100 -1.00 12.50 0.58
C CYS A 100 -0.35 11.82 -0.62
N ALA A 101 0.76 11.13 -0.37
CA ALA A 101 1.54 10.46 -1.40
C ALA A 101 1.85 9.01 -0.99
N MET A 102 2.26 8.20 -1.96
CA MET A 102 2.83 6.89 -1.70
C MET A 102 4.09 6.67 -2.53
N GLU A 103 5.04 5.94 -1.97
CA GLU A 103 6.30 5.56 -2.63
C GLU A 103 6.62 4.09 -2.35
N PRO A 104 7.35 3.39 -3.25
CA PRO A 104 7.87 2.06 -2.94
C PRO A 104 8.71 2.07 -1.66
N GLU A 105 8.55 1.03 -0.82
CA GLU A 105 9.40 0.81 0.36
C GLU A 105 10.85 0.51 -0.02
#